data_AF-A0A3D0MVN3-F1
#
_entry.id   AF-A0A3D0MVN3-F1
#
_cell.length_a   1.000
_cell.length_b   1.000
_cell.length_c   1.000
_cell.angle_alpha   90.00
_cell.angle_beta   90.00
_cell.angle_gamma   90.00
#
_symmetry.space_group_name_H-M   'P 1'
#
loop_
_entity.id
_entity.type
_entity.pdbx_description
1 polymer ?
#
loop_
_entity_poly.entity_id
_entity_poly.type
_entity_poly.pdbx_seq_one_letter_code
_entity_poly.pdbx_strand_id
1 'polypeptide(L)'
;EYNINNKINIFLKRLFDLVTGLISLITIYPIVFIYSKITGNKLSRHTSKILQIPYVVSGRYSLVGYPIWFNSKEEAYPGKKGLTGLIQLYYYEGMTEQEMINYNIYYAKNQNLTLDLEILLKTIFTFLKK
;
A
#
# COMPACT_ATOMS: atom_id res chain seq x y z
N GLU A 1 6.34 -22.45 2.00
CA GLU A 1 6.80 -21.20 2.65
C GLU A 1 6.26 -20.00 1.90
N TYR A 2 6.05 -18.86 2.56
CA TYR A 2 5.61 -17.62 1.91
C TYR A 2 6.81 -16.78 1.50
N ASN A 3 6.84 -16.28 0.26
CA ASN A 3 7.90 -15.39 -0.22
C ASN A 3 8.04 -14.12 0.63
N ILE A 4 6.94 -13.65 1.22
CA ILE A 4 6.94 -12.50 2.12
C ILE A 4 7.73 -12.72 3.43
N ASN A 5 7.98 -13.99 3.81
CA ASN A 5 8.79 -14.34 4.98
C ASN A 5 10.29 -14.49 4.64
N ASN A 6 10.65 -14.45 3.34
CA ASN A 6 12.03 -14.54 2.92
C ASN A 6 12.79 -13.27 3.34
N LYS A 7 13.91 -13.45 4.07
CA LYS A 7 14.71 -12.32 4.62
C LYS A 7 15.22 -11.36 3.55
N ILE A 8 15.62 -11.87 2.38
CA ILE A 8 16.10 -11.06 1.26
C ILE A 8 14.94 -10.22 0.71
N ASN A 9 13.77 -10.84 0.50
CA ASN A 9 12.58 -10.12 0.03
C ASN A 9 12.14 -9.04 1.03
N ILE A 10 12.15 -9.33 2.33
CA ILE A 10 11.84 -8.34 3.38
C ILE A 10 12.80 -7.15 3.33
N PHE A 11 14.11 -7.41 3.22
CA PHE A 11 15.12 -6.36 3.14
C PHE A 11 14.97 -5.51 1.87
N LEU A 12 14.88 -6.17 0.70
CA LEU A 12 14.69 -5.50 -0.58
C LEU A 12 13.40 -4.68 -0.62
N LYS A 13 12.30 -5.25 -0.10
CA LYS A 13 11.03 -4.55 0.07
C LYS A 13 11.19 -3.30 0.91
N ARG A 14 11.87 -3.42 2.06
CA ARG A 14 12.05 -2.29 2.96
C ARG A 14 12.88 -1.19 2.33
N LEU A 15 13.95 -1.55 1.62
CA LEU A 15 14.78 -0.59 0.88
C LEU A 15 13.94 0.13 -0.18
N PHE A 16 13.15 -0.61 -0.96
CA PHE A 16 12.25 -0.05 -1.97
C PHE A 16 11.23 0.92 -1.37
N ASP A 17 10.56 0.54 -0.28
CA ASP A 17 9.59 1.39 0.42
C ASP A 17 10.24 2.67 0.96
N LEU A 18 11.47 2.58 1.49
CA LEU A 18 12.18 3.71 2.05
C LEU A 18 12.60 4.71 0.95
N VAL A 19 13.23 4.22 -0.13
CA VAL A 19 13.68 5.07 -1.25
C VAL A 19 12.48 5.75 -1.91
N THR A 20 11.47 4.99 -2.28
CA THR A 20 10.27 5.52 -2.95
C THR A 20 9.46 6.43 -2.01
N GLY A 21 9.39 6.07 -0.73
CA GLY A 21 8.74 6.86 0.31
C GLY A 21 9.42 8.21 0.54
N LEU A 22 10.76 8.25 0.62
CA LEU A 22 11.53 9.50 0.77
C LEU A 22 11.38 10.41 -0.45
N ILE A 23 11.46 9.87 -1.67
CA ILE A 23 11.23 10.63 -2.90
C ILE A 23 9.85 11.28 -2.87
N SER A 24 8.82 10.50 -2.52
CA SER A 24 7.44 10.99 -2.45
C SER A 24 7.22 11.98 -1.31
N LEU A 25 7.93 11.81 -0.19
CA LEU A 25 7.86 12.70 0.98
C LEU A 25 8.44 14.09 0.67
N ILE A 26 9.46 14.18 -0.17
CA ILE A 26 10.08 15.46 -0.55
C ILE A 26 9.30 16.13 -1.68
N THR A 27 8.79 15.36 -2.64
CA THR A 27 8.18 15.91 -3.86
C THR A 27 6.66 16.12 -3.75
N ILE A 28 5.91 15.06 -3.43
CA ILE A 28 4.44 15.05 -3.50
C ILE A 28 3.80 15.47 -2.17
N TYR A 29 4.37 15.02 -1.04
CA TYR A 29 3.78 15.22 0.27
C TYR A 29 3.58 16.70 0.67
N PRO A 30 4.53 17.64 0.45
CA PRO A 30 4.34 19.04 0.87
C PRO A 30 3.15 19.69 0.17
N ILE A 31 2.98 19.42 -1.13
CA ILE A 31 1.87 19.93 -1.94
C ILE A 31 0.54 19.41 -1.39
N VAL A 32 0.46 18.09 -1.14
CA VAL A 32 -0.73 17.45 -0.60
C VAL A 32 -1.05 17.90 0.83
N PHE A 33 -0.03 18.13 1.65
CA PHE A 33 -0.20 18.64 3.00
C PHE A 33 -0.81 20.06 3.00
N ILE A 34 -0.29 20.96 2.16
CA ILE A 34 -0.85 22.32 2.01
C ILE A 34 -2.30 22.24 1.50
N TYR A 35 -2.55 21.43 0.48
CA TYR A 35 -3.90 21.21 -0.04
C TYR A 35 -4.86 20.72 1.07
N SER A 36 -4.41 19.76 1.90
CA SER A 36 -5.22 19.23 3.01
C SER A 36 -5.61 20.29 4.04
N LYS A 37 -4.74 21.29 4.27
CA LYS A 37 -5.02 22.41 5.18
C LYS A 37 -6.08 23.36 4.62
N ILE A 38 -6.11 23.54 3.30
CA ILE A 38 -7.05 24.43 2.62
C ILE A 38 -8.43 23.78 2.49
N THR A 39 -8.49 22.50 2.11
CA THR A 39 -9.76 21.79 1.85
C THR A 39 -10.48 21.31 3.11
N GLY A 40 -9.84 21.39 4.28
CA GLY A 40 -10.42 20.97 5.55
C GLY A 40 -10.78 19.48 5.56
N ASN A 41 -12.02 19.13 5.90
CA ASN A 41 -12.44 17.72 6.09
C ASN A 41 -12.83 16.96 4.82
N LYS A 42 -12.84 17.61 3.63
CA LYS A 42 -13.25 16.95 2.37
C LYS A 42 -12.06 16.38 1.58
N LEU A 43 -11.22 15.56 2.22
CA LEU A 43 -10.14 14.89 1.50
C LEU A 43 -10.64 13.71 0.68
N SER A 44 -10.15 13.60 -0.55
CA SER A 44 -10.36 12.39 -1.35
C SER A 44 -9.69 11.17 -0.69
N ARG A 45 -10.20 9.97 -0.98
CA ARG A 45 -9.62 8.69 -0.52
C ARG A 45 -8.15 8.51 -0.93
N HIS A 46 -7.71 9.18 -2.00
CA HIS A 46 -6.35 9.07 -2.53
C HIS A 46 -5.41 10.04 -1.82
N THR A 47 -5.85 11.29 -1.64
CA THR A 47 -5.13 12.32 -0.89
C THR A 47 -4.87 11.87 0.55
N SER A 48 -5.86 11.24 1.19
CA SER A 48 -5.70 10.73 2.56
C SER A 48 -4.66 9.61 2.67
N LYS A 49 -4.43 8.82 1.62
CA LYS A 49 -3.36 7.81 1.57
C LYS A 49 -1.98 8.45 1.43
N ILE A 50 -1.83 9.48 0.61
CA ILE A 50 -0.55 10.18 0.43
C ILE A 50 -0.07 10.80 1.75
N LEU A 51 -1.00 11.30 2.58
CA LEU A 51 -0.67 11.79 3.91
C LEU A 51 -0.09 10.72 4.85
N GLN A 52 -0.20 9.43 4.50
CA GLN A 52 0.36 8.32 5.27
C GLN A 52 1.81 7.96 4.86
N ILE A 53 2.41 8.63 3.86
CA ILE A 53 3.80 8.37 3.43
C ILE A 53 4.84 8.51 4.56
N PRO A 54 4.72 9.43 5.53
CA PRO A 54 5.63 9.44 6.70
C PRO A 54 5.62 8.11 7.49
N TYR A 55 4.50 7.39 7.50
CA TYR A 55 4.41 6.07 8.14
C TYR A 55 5.08 4.96 7.33
N VAL A 56 5.19 5.12 6.01
CA VAL A 56 6.04 4.27 5.16
C VAL A 56 7.50 4.52 5.49
N VAL A 57 7.94 5.78 5.53
CA VAL A 57 9.34 6.12 5.83
C VAL A 57 9.74 5.66 7.23
N SER A 58 8.89 5.84 8.25
CA SER A 58 9.14 5.31 9.61
C SER A 58 9.01 3.79 9.74
N GLY A 59 8.51 3.11 8.70
CA GLY A 59 8.43 1.64 8.65
C GLY A 59 7.23 1.03 9.35
N ARG A 60 6.25 1.84 9.77
CA ARG A 60 4.96 1.35 10.28
C ARG A 60 4.10 0.77 9.16
N TYR A 61 4.18 1.36 7.97
CA TYR A 61 3.51 0.89 6.75
C TYR A 61 4.52 0.54 5.65
N SER A 62 4.00 -0.08 4.60
CA SER A 62 4.62 -0.33 3.31
C SER A 62 3.86 0.45 2.22
N LEU A 63 4.47 0.68 1.05
CA LEU A 63 3.72 1.20 -0.09
C LEU A 63 2.70 0.18 -0.59
N VAL A 64 3.13 -1.09 -0.69
CA VAL A 64 2.32 -2.21 -1.18
C VAL A 64 2.22 -3.29 -0.11
N GLY A 65 1.01 -3.74 0.18
CA GLY A 65 0.73 -4.76 1.18
C GLY A 65 -0.76 -4.90 1.43
N TYR A 66 -1.12 -5.60 2.51
CA TYR A 66 -2.53 -5.75 2.85
C TYR A 66 -3.14 -4.42 3.31
N PRO A 67 -4.45 -4.16 3.08
CA PRO A 67 -5.01 -2.82 3.24
C PRO A 67 -4.98 -2.31 4.69
N ILE A 68 -4.68 -1.01 4.87
CA ILE A 68 -4.62 -0.39 6.22
C ILE A 68 -5.94 -0.53 6.99
N TRP A 69 -7.07 -0.40 6.28
CA TRP A 69 -8.43 -0.46 6.82
C TRP A 69 -8.92 -1.89 7.04
N PHE A 70 -8.23 -2.89 6.48
CA PHE A 70 -8.62 -4.28 6.61
C PHE A 70 -8.10 -4.84 7.94
N ASN A 71 -9.03 -5.15 8.84
CA ASN A 71 -8.75 -5.77 10.12
C ASN A 71 -9.49 -7.12 10.14
N SER A 72 -8.96 -8.10 9.42
CA SER A 72 -9.43 -9.49 9.53
C SER A 72 -9.22 -9.99 10.95
N LYS A 73 -10.22 -10.66 11.51
CA LYS A 73 -10.10 -11.43 12.76
C LYS A 73 -9.42 -12.78 12.54
N GLU A 74 -9.43 -13.27 11.30
CA GLU A 74 -8.81 -14.52 10.88
C GLU A 74 -7.37 -14.27 10.42
N GLU A 75 -6.46 -14.85 11.20
CA GLU A 75 -5.02 -15.02 10.99
C GLU A 75 -4.09 -13.80 10.93
N ALA A 76 -2.92 -14.01 11.54
CA ALA A 76 -1.78 -13.12 11.51
C ALA A 76 -1.21 -13.06 10.08
N TYR A 77 -1.60 -12.04 9.33
CA TYR A 77 -0.96 -11.75 8.05
C TYR A 77 0.52 -11.41 8.28
N PRO A 78 1.47 -12.13 7.66
CA PRO A 78 2.90 -11.98 7.96
C PRO A 78 3.53 -10.69 7.42
N GLY A 79 2.83 -9.97 6.53
CA GLY A 79 3.33 -8.73 5.93
C GLY A 79 2.88 -7.45 6.62
N LYS A 80 3.43 -6.31 6.20
CA LYS A 80 3.02 -4.98 6.69
C LYS A 80 1.76 -4.47 6.00
N LYS A 81 1.02 -3.58 6.69
CA LYS A 81 -0.07 -2.81 6.08
C LYS A 81 0.47 -1.94 4.95
N GLY A 82 -0.24 -1.91 3.82
CA GLY A 82 0.12 -1.22 2.59
C GLY A 82 -0.82 -0.05 2.26
N LEU A 83 -0.27 1.04 1.72
CA LEU A 83 -1.07 2.16 1.17
C LEU A 83 -1.93 1.70 -0.02
N THR A 84 -1.38 0.79 -0.82
CA THR A 84 -2.05 0.06 -1.89
C THR A 84 -1.75 -1.44 -1.80
N GLY A 85 -2.34 -2.25 -2.69
CA GLY A 85 -2.28 -3.70 -2.66
C GLY A 85 -3.20 -4.31 -3.71
N LEU A 86 -3.20 -5.65 -3.82
CA LEU A 86 -4.05 -6.36 -4.77
C LEU A 86 -5.53 -6.10 -4.53
N ILE A 87 -5.98 -6.12 -3.28
CA ILE A 87 -7.38 -5.83 -2.94
C ILE A 87 -7.76 -4.44 -3.46
N GLN A 88 -6.91 -3.43 -3.28
CA GLN A 88 -7.20 -2.06 -3.71
C GLN A 88 -7.31 -1.92 -5.23
N LEU A 89 -6.62 -2.77 -6.00
CA LEU A 89 -6.68 -2.77 -7.47
C LEU A 89 -7.88 -3.54 -8.02
N TYR A 90 -8.20 -4.68 -7.40
CA TYR A 90 -9.23 -5.61 -7.88
C TYR A 90 -10.54 -5.52 -7.11
N TYR A 91 -10.69 -4.54 -6.21
CA TYR A 91 -11.90 -4.33 -5.44
C TYR A 91 -13.12 -4.13 -6.35
N TYR A 92 -14.21 -4.82 -6.02
CA TYR A 92 -15.54 -4.61 -6.60
C TYR A 92 -16.59 -4.57 -5.49
N GLU A 93 -17.73 -3.95 -5.78
CA GLU A 93 -18.86 -3.90 -4.86
C GLU A 93 -19.39 -5.31 -4.59
N GLY A 94 -19.50 -5.68 -3.31
CA GLY A 94 -19.92 -7.02 -2.89
C GLY A 94 -18.80 -8.04 -2.71
N MET A 95 -17.52 -7.66 -2.89
CA MET A 95 -16.38 -8.53 -2.56
C MET A 95 -16.44 -8.98 -1.09
N THR A 96 -16.36 -10.28 -0.87
CA THR A 96 -16.41 -10.93 0.44
C THR A 96 -15.08 -10.81 1.20
N GLU A 97 -15.11 -10.93 2.53
CA GLU A 97 -13.90 -10.93 3.36
C GLU A 97 -12.96 -12.10 2.98
N GLN A 98 -13.52 -13.28 2.65
CA GLN A 98 -12.74 -14.44 2.21
C GLN A 98 -11.99 -14.16 0.90
N GLU A 99 -12.61 -13.48 -0.06
CA GLU A 99 -11.94 -13.09 -1.30
C GLU A 99 -10.78 -12.12 -1.03
N MET A 100 -10.96 -11.16 -0.11
CA MET A 100 -9.88 -10.28 0.33
C MET A 100 -8.74 -11.06 0.97
N ILE A 101 -9.05 -12.01 1.86
CA ILE A 101 -8.06 -12.91 2.46
C ILE A 101 -7.31 -13.68 1.37
N ASN A 102 -8.00 -14.20 0.35
CA ASN A 102 -7.39 -14.91 -0.76
C ASN A 102 -6.40 -14.04 -1.54
N TYR A 103 -6.74 -12.78 -1.82
CA TYR A 103 -5.81 -11.82 -2.45
C TYR A 103 -4.59 -11.55 -1.58
N ASN A 104 -4.77 -11.39 -0.27
CA ASN A 104 -3.67 -11.20 0.67
C ASN A 104 -2.74 -12.41 0.70
N ILE A 105 -3.29 -13.63 0.78
CA ILE A 105 -2.53 -14.89 0.75
C ILE A 105 -1.79 -15.04 -0.57
N TYR A 106 -2.45 -14.73 -1.70
CA TYR A 106 -1.81 -14.77 -3.02
C TYR A 106 -0.61 -13.82 -3.08
N TYR A 107 -0.76 -12.59 -2.61
CA TYR A 107 0.37 -11.65 -2.53
C TYR A 107 1.47 -12.20 -1.61
N ALA A 108 1.13 -12.68 -0.41
CA ALA A 108 2.11 -13.21 0.54
C ALA A 108 2.93 -14.38 -0.04
N LYS A 109 2.29 -15.26 -0.81
CA LYS A 109 2.92 -16.38 -1.50
C LYS A 109 3.86 -15.92 -2.62
N ASN A 110 3.50 -14.88 -3.36
CA ASN A 110 4.19 -14.47 -4.59
C ASN A 110 5.02 -13.18 -4.46
N GLN A 111 5.13 -12.61 -3.24
CA GLN A 111 5.74 -11.29 -3.05
C GLN A 111 7.18 -11.25 -3.58
N ASN A 112 7.42 -10.28 -4.46
CA ASN A 112 8.73 -9.88 -4.96
C ASN A 112 8.66 -8.39 -5.40
N LEU A 113 9.82 -7.79 -5.69
CA LEU A 113 9.87 -6.38 -6.10
C LEU A 113 9.14 -6.09 -7.42
N THR A 114 9.11 -7.04 -8.35
CA THR A 114 8.43 -6.87 -9.65
C THR A 114 6.92 -6.75 -9.47
N LEU A 115 6.32 -7.63 -8.67
CA LEU A 115 4.91 -7.60 -8.33
C LEU A 115 4.56 -6.29 -7.60
N ASP A 116 5.42 -5.85 -6.69
CA ASP A 116 5.25 -4.57 -6.00
C ASP A 116 5.27 -3.37 -6.94
N LEU A 117 6.22 -3.36 -7.89
CA LEU A 117 6.31 -2.33 -8.92
C LEU A 117 5.05 -2.35 -9.81
N GLU A 118 4.61 -3.53 -10.24
CA GLU A 118 3.39 -3.69 -11.04
C GLU A 118 2.17 -3.12 -10.32
N ILE A 119 1.97 -3.50 -9.05
CA ILE A 119 0.85 -3.01 -8.25
C ILE A 119 0.92 -1.49 -8.09
N LEU A 120 2.10 -0.94 -7.80
CA LEU A 120 2.29 0.49 -7.64
C LEU A 120 2.00 1.26 -8.93
N LEU A 121 2.52 0.80 -10.08
CA LEU A 121 2.27 1.40 -11.38
C LEU A 121 0.79 1.35 -11.76
N LYS A 122 0.13 0.19 -11.61
CA LYS A 122 -1.32 0.06 -11.82
C LYS A 122 -2.09 1.04 -10.94
N THR A 123 -1.69 1.20 -9.68
CA THR A 123 -2.33 2.15 -8.75
C THR A 123 -2.21 3.59 -9.27
N ILE A 124 -1.03 3.99 -9.75
CA ILE A 124 -0.80 5.33 -10.32
C ILE A 124 -1.68 5.53 -11.57
N PHE A 125 -1.72 4.57 -12.48
CA PHE A 125 -2.56 4.67 -13.69
C PHE A 125 -4.05 4.72 -13.36
N THR A 126 -4.51 3.99 -12.34
CA THR A 126 -5.90 4.09 -11.87
C THR A 126 -6.22 5.49 -11.33
N PHE A 127 -5.26 6.17 -10.68
CA PHE A 127 -5.46 7.56 -10.27
C PHE A 127 -5.48 8.55 -11.43
N LEU A 128 -4.73 8.30 -12.50
CA LEU A 128 -4.68 9.19 -13.67
C LEU A 128 -5.89 9.04 -14.61
N LYS A 129 -6.53 7.87 -14.64
CA LYS A 129 -7.70 7.60 -15.48
C LYS A 129 -9.01 8.14 -14.92
N LYS A 130 -8.99 8.67 -13.70
CA LYS A 130 -10.17 9.12 -12.97
C LYS A 130 -10.15 10.64 -12.82
#